data_AF-Q87QV0-F1
#
_entry.id   AF-Q87QV0-F1
#
_cell.length_a   1.000
_cell.length_b   1.000
_cell.length_c   1.000
_cell.angle_alpha   90.00
_cell.angle_beta   90.00
_cell.angle_gamma   90.00
#
_symmetry.space_group_name_H-M   'P 1'
#
loop_
_entity.id
_entity.type
_entity.pdbx_description
1 polymer ?
#
loop_
_entity_poly.entity_id
_entity_poly.type
_entity_poly.pdbx_seq_one_letter_code
_entity_poly.pdbx_strand_id
1 'polypeptide(L)'
;MNPATLWRSVFMPRQPQWTRTQQRQADILSLFTFIAFLVGIYSLIKWFKHGHESLILTSVILITLELISASSLKWFKQPALSLNLGFVGMSVHALNIIYQSGGVVDSTQTYWVPLLVVAFFLSGTRLIAIAWSGVVIAISALMTHQHVSGFEFPQLVLSEASQRLEIWSGTVLPLVVICIAQAFTAKQRDDAIENAEAAKVESEQVAKKATEGELHLAEVLEQANLNSIELKSVSQALDEQSSQLDEQVNALNVNSESQASAAEQMSQQVHHMATGIEESSKFVEELREKSEDVHQQAEKSSELLEDSTQAIGQIITSHEEIMKVADLITSVAEANQLAGFKCGNRSGASRRSGQRFCCGCRASTRAICEE
;
A
#
# COMPACT_ATOMS: atom_id res chain seq x y z
N MET A 1 -53.33 -26.16 -22.60
CA MET A 1 -52.85 -25.00 -23.38
C MET A 1 -54.05 -24.16 -23.79
N ASN A 2 -54.02 -22.85 -23.55
CA ASN A 2 -55.11 -21.95 -23.95
C ASN A 2 -55.06 -21.75 -25.48
N PRO A 3 -56.18 -21.82 -26.22
CA PRO A 3 -56.22 -21.57 -27.67
C PRO A 3 -55.54 -20.26 -28.09
N ALA A 4 -55.68 -19.19 -27.30
CA ALA A 4 -55.01 -17.92 -27.55
C ALA A 4 -53.48 -18.02 -27.40
N THR A 5 -52.98 -18.84 -26.47
CA THR A 5 -51.53 -19.08 -26.31
C THR A 5 -50.93 -19.90 -27.44
N LEU A 6 -51.74 -20.80 -28.04
CA LEU A 6 -51.33 -21.55 -29.23
C LEU A 6 -51.30 -20.64 -30.46
N TRP A 7 -52.32 -19.79 -30.65
CA TRP A 7 -52.32 -18.80 -31.73
C TRP A 7 -51.09 -17.89 -31.63
N ARG A 8 -50.82 -17.38 -30.43
CA ARG A 8 -49.64 -16.58 -30.14
C ARG A 8 -48.35 -17.33 -30.49
N SER A 9 -48.19 -18.59 -30.07
CA SER A 9 -46.95 -19.33 -30.33
C SER A 9 -46.71 -19.66 -31.81
N VAL A 10 -47.78 -19.77 -32.61
CA VAL A 10 -47.71 -20.01 -34.06
C VAL A 10 -47.30 -18.76 -34.84
N PHE A 11 -47.84 -17.59 -34.46
CA PHE A 11 -47.73 -16.33 -35.20
C PHE A 11 -46.75 -15.30 -34.62
N MET A 12 -46.30 -15.45 -33.37
CA MET A 12 -45.23 -14.61 -32.82
C MET A 12 -43.85 -15.02 -33.34
N PRO A 13 -42.96 -14.07 -33.66
CA PRO A 13 -41.56 -14.37 -33.89
C PRO A 13 -40.89 -14.85 -32.59
N ARG A 14 -39.98 -15.82 -32.70
CA ARG A 14 -39.26 -16.40 -31.54
C ARG A 14 -38.22 -15.45 -30.91
N GLN A 15 -37.65 -14.55 -31.71
CA GLN A 15 -36.66 -13.56 -31.27
C GLN A 15 -36.88 -12.23 -32.00
N PRO A 16 -37.85 -11.41 -31.58
CA PRO A 16 -37.97 -10.05 -32.05
C PRO A 16 -36.97 -9.13 -31.34
N GLN A 17 -36.28 -8.24 -32.08
CA GLN A 17 -35.60 -7.08 -31.50
C GLN A 17 -36.60 -5.93 -31.31
N TRP A 18 -37.68 -6.19 -30.57
CA TRP A 18 -38.74 -5.21 -30.33
C TRP A 18 -38.52 -4.48 -29.01
N THR A 19 -38.88 -3.20 -28.98
CA THR A 19 -38.98 -2.47 -27.70
C THR A 19 -40.11 -3.05 -26.85
N ARG A 20 -40.10 -2.81 -25.52
CA ARG A 20 -41.19 -3.24 -24.63
C ARG A 20 -42.57 -2.78 -25.12
N THR A 21 -42.65 -1.58 -25.68
CA THR A 21 -43.89 -1.02 -26.26
C THR A 21 -44.34 -1.79 -27.50
N GLN A 22 -43.42 -2.15 -28.40
CA GLN A 22 -43.72 -2.95 -29.59
C GLN A 22 -44.13 -4.38 -29.23
N GLN A 23 -43.49 -4.98 -28.21
CA GLN A 23 -43.87 -6.30 -27.70
C GLN A 23 -45.30 -6.28 -27.15
N ARG A 24 -45.63 -5.28 -26.31
CA ARG A 24 -47.00 -5.10 -25.78
C ARG A 24 -48.02 -4.93 -26.91
N GLN A 25 -47.69 -4.14 -27.91
CA GLN A 25 -48.56 -3.91 -29.06
C GLN A 25 -48.79 -5.19 -29.86
N ALA A 26 -47.74 -5.98 -30.10
CA ALA A 26 -47.85 -7.26 -30.79
C ALA A 26 -48.67 -8.28 -29.98
N ASP A 27 -48.58 -8.25 -28.65
CA ASP A 27 -49.34 -9.12 -27.75
C ASP A 27 -50.85 -8.83 -27.81
N ILE A 28 -51.22 -7.54 -27.76
CA ILE A 28 -52.60 -7.09 -27.92
C ILE A 28 -53.12 -7.44 -29.32
N LEU A 29 -52.33 -7.13 -30.36
CA LEU A 29 -52.69 -7.43 -31.74
C LEU A 29 -52.86 -8.93 -31.99
N SER A 30 -52.03 -9.78 -31.39
CA SER A 30 -52.17 -11.23 -31.47
C SER A 30 -53.48 -11.73 -30.85
N LEU A 31 -53.95 -11.10 -29.77
CA LEU A 31 -55.24 -11.45 -29.16
C LEU A 31 -56.40 -10.97 -30.03
N PHE A 32 -56.35 -9.73 -30.53
CA PHE A 32 -57.40 -9.17 -31.37
C PHE A 32 -57.54 -9.91 -32.70
N THR A 33 -56.44 -10.22 -33.37
CA THR A 33 -56.45 -11.01 -34.63
C THR A 33 -57.05 -12.40 -34.40
N PHE A 34 -56.76 -13.04 -33.25
CA PHE A 34 -57.38 -14.32 -32.89
C PHE A 34 -58.89 -14.19 -32.67
N ILE A 35 -59.34 -13.19 -31.91
CA ILE A 35 -60.77 -12.97 -31.67
C ILE A 35 -61.49 -12.63 -32.98
N ALA A 36 -60.93 -11.74 -33.80
CA ALA A 36 -61.47 -11.35 -35.09
C ALA A 36 -61.56 -12.55 -36.06
N PHE A 37 -60.56 -13.44 -36.05
CA PHE A 37 -60.60 -14.70 -36.78
C PHE A 37 -61.75 -15.62 -36.32
N LEU A 38 -61.96 -15.78 -35.02
CA LEU A 38 -63.08 -16.56 -34.49
C LEU A 38 -64.44 -15.95 -34.85
N VAL A 39 -64.56 -14.62 -34.74
CA VAL A 39 -65.74 -13.86 -35.16
C VAL A 39 -66.00 -14.05 -36.66
N GLY A 40 -64.95 -14.01 -37.49
CA GLY A 40 -65.04 -14.25 -38.93
C GLY A 40 -65.53 -15.65 -39.27
N ILE A 41 -65.01 -16.70 -38.61
CA ILE A 41 -65.50 -18.08 -38.79
C ILE A 41 -66.97 -18.19 -38.38
N TYR A 42 -67.32 -17.66 -37.21
CA TYR A 42 -68.70 -17.66 -36.72
C TYR A 42 -69.64 -16.97 -37.71
N SER A 43 -69.24 -15.79 -38.21
CA SER A 43 -69.97 -15.00 -39.19
C SER A 43 -70.13 -15.78 -40.50
N LEU A 44 -69.07 -16.38 -41.02
CA LEU A 44 -69.11 -17.19 -42.23
C LEU A 44 -70.11 -18.35 -42.12
N ILE A 45 -70.04 -19.13 -41.05
CA ILE A 45 -70.97 -20.25 -40.81
C ILE A 45 -72.41 -19.75 -40.71
N LYS A 46 -72.63 -18.63 -40.02
CA LYS A 46 -73.96 -18.02 -39.84
C LYS A 46 -74.54 -17.58 -41.18
N TRP A 47 -73.80 -16.80 -41.97
CA TRP A 47 -74.32 -16.23 -43.21
C TRP A 47 -74.39 -17.24 -44.35
N PHE A 48 -73.55 -18.27 -44.32
CA PHE A 48 -73.65 -19.40 -45.25
C PHE A 48 -74.96 -20.16 -45.07
N LYS A 49 -75.41 -20.38 -43.82
CA LYS A 49 -76.71 -21.02 -43.54
C LYS A 49 -77.93 -20.21 -44.00
N HIS A 50 -77.79 -18.89 -44.07
CA HIS A 50 -78.88 -17.98 -44.44
C HIS A 50 -78.78 -17.47 -45.89
N GLY A 51 -77.77 -17.89 -46.66
CA GLY A 51 -77.65 -17.56 -48.09
C GLY A 51 -77.32 -16.10 -48.40
N HIS A 52 -76.76 -15.33 -47.46
CA HIS A 52 -76.43 -13.91 -47.68
C HIS A 52 -75.02 -13.73 -48.28
N GLU A 53 -74.93 -13.69 -49.61
CA GLU A 53 -73.65 -13.67 -50.36
C GLU A 53 -72.70 -12.53 -49.97
N SER A 54 -73.21 -11.30 -49.79
CA SER A 54 -72.39 -10.14 -49.38
C SER A 54 -71.71 -10.35 -48.01
N LEU A 55 -72.43 -10.94 -47.06
CA LEU A 55 -71.91 -11.20 -45.72
C LEU A 55 -70.97 -12.40 -45.70
N ILE A 56 -71.22 -13.42 -46.53
CA ILE A 56 -70.30 -14.53 -46.76
C ILE A 56 -68.96 -14.00 -47.30
N LEU A 57 -69.00 -13.18 -48.36
CA LEU A 57 -67.81 -12.61 -48.99
C LEU A 57 -66.98 -11.81 -47.99
N THR A 58 -67.61 -10.88 -47.26
CA THR A 58 -66.89 -10.07 -46.28
C THR A 58 -66.39 -10.88 -45.07
N SER A 59 -67.04 -12.00 -44.72
CA SER A 59 -66.52 -12.93 -43.70
C SER A 59 -65.26 -13.65 -44.17
N VAL A 60 -65.21 -14.07 -45.44
CA VAL A 60 -64.00 -14.67 -46.05
C VAL A 60 -62.87 -13.64 -46.12
N ILE A 61 -63.18 -12.40 -46.50
CA ILE A 61 -62.21 -11.29 -46.52
C ILE A 61 -61.63 -11.06 -45.12
N LEU A 62 -62.49 -11.00 -44.09
CA LEU A 62 -62.05 -10.86 -42.70
C LEU A 62 -61.10 -11.99 -42.31
N ILE A 63 -61.49 -13.26 -42.47
CA ILE A 63 -60.66 -14.41 -42.12
C ILE A 63 -59.30 -14.36 -42.83
N THR A 64 -59.31 -14.03 -44.12
CA THR A 64 -58.10 -13.97 -44.93
C THR A 64 -57.17 -12.86 -44.46
N LEU A 65 -57.71 -11.65 -44.23
CA LEU A 65 -56.92 -10.51 -43.76
C LEU A 65 -56.39 -10.72 -42.33
N GLU A 66 -57.14 -11.38 -41.44
CA GLU A 66 -56.64 -11.71 -40.10
C GLU A 66 -55.51 -12.75 -40.14
N LEU A 67 -55.59 -13.74 -41.03
CA LEU A 67 -54.51 -14.71 -41.23
C LEU A 67 -53.27 -14.06 -41.84
N ILE A 68 -53.44 -13.17 -42.83
CA ILE A 68 -52.32 -12.41 -43.41
C ILE A 68 -51.72 -11.47 -42.35
N SER A 69 -52.56 -10.80 -41.57
CA SER A 69 -52.13 -9.94 -40.46
C SER A 69 -51.29 -10.73 -39.45
N ALA A 70 -51.82 -11.84 -38.92
CA ALA A 70 -51.09 -12.68 -37.97
C ALA A 70 -49.79 -13.25 -38.56
N SER A 71 -49.81 -13.65 -39.84
CA SER A 71 -48.61 -14.13 -40.53
C SER A 71 -47.57 -13.02 -40.77
N SER A 72 -48.03 -11.79 -40.96
CA SER A 72 -47.14 -10.64 -41.17
C SER A 72 -46.33 -10.27 -39.92
N LEU A 73 -46.88 -10.52 -38.72
CA LEU A 73 -46.13 -10.41 -37.45
C LEU A 73 -44.93 -11.36 -37.43
N LYS A 74 -45.11 -12.58 -37.94
CA LYS A 74 -44.07 -13.61 -37.97
C LYS A 74 -42.98 -13.32 -38.98
N TRP A 75 -43.36 -12.97 -40.21
CA TRP A 75 -42.43 -12.90 -41.34
C TRP A 75 -41.82 -11.50 -41.53
N PHE A 76 -42.62 -10.45 -41.48
CA PHE A 76 -42.14 -9.09 -41.72
C PHE A 76 -41.65 -8.40 -40.45
N LYS A 77 -42.03 -8.92 -39.28
CA LYS A 77 -41.67 -8.36 -37.95
C LYS A 77 -42.07 -6.88 -37.81
N GLN A 78 -43.06 -6.43 -38.57
CA GLN A 78 -43.58 -5.07 -38.60
C GLN A 78 -45.01 -5.03 -38.01
N PRO A 79 -45.17 -4.70 -36.71
CA PRO A 79 -46.49 -4.67 -36.07
C PRO A 79 -47.47 -3.67 -36.71
N ALA A 80 -46.96 -2.55 -37.23
CA ALA A 80 -47.79 -1.53 -37.86
C ALA A 80 -48.47 -2.01 -39.15
N LEU A 81 -47.78 -2.80 -39.98
CA LEU A 81 -48.36 -3.36 -41.20
C LEU A 81 -49.45 -4.37 -40.86
N SER A 82 -49.15 -5.31 -39.96
CA SER A 82 -50.11 -6.30 -39.45
C SER A 82 -51.38 -5.61 -38.93
N LEU A 83 -51.20 -4.59 -38.11
CA LEU A 83 -52.30 -3.86 -37.50
C LEU A 83 -53.26 -3.27 -38.55
N ASN A 84 -52.74 -2.57 -39.55
CA ASN A 84 -53.57 -1.96 -40.58
C ASN A 84 -54.32 -3.02 -41.41
N LEU A 85 -53.70 -4.16 -41.71
CA LEU A 85 -54.35 -5.26 -42.43
C LEU A 85 -55.53 -5.85 -41.65
N GLY A 86 -55.36 -6.09 -40.34
CA GLY A 86 -56.46 -6.53 -39.48
C GLY A 86 -57.57 -5.48 -39.38
N PHE A 87 -57.20 -4.19 -39.25
CA PHE A 87 -58.19 -3.11 -39.16
C PHE A 87 -59.05 -2.99 -40.42
N VAL A 88 -58.46 -3.20 -41.61
CA VAL A 88 -59.22 -3.25 -42.87
C VAL A 88 -60.26 -4.37 -42.81
N GLY A 89 -59.84 -5.59 -42.44
CA GLY A 89 -60.73 -6.74 -42.37
C GLY A 89 -61.90 -6.53 -41.41
N MET A 90 -61.60 -6.10 -40.18
CA MET A 90 -62.60 -5.80 -39.17
C MET A 90 -63.56 -4.70 -39.61
N SER A 91 -63.04 -3.59 -40.15
CA SER A 91 -63.86 -2.44 -40.55
C SER A 91 -64.79 -2.79 -41.71
N VAL A 92 -64.26 -3.44 -42.76
CA VAL A 92 -65.05 -3.82 -43.94
C VAL A 92 -66.18 -4.75 -43.56
N HIS A 93 -65.90 -5.80 -42.77
CA HIS A 93 -66.92 -6.75 -42.39
C HIS A 93 -67.97 -6.16 -41.44
N ALA A 94 -67.54 -5.45 -40.41
CA ALA A 94 -68.44 -4.84 -39.42
C ALA A 94 -69.31 -3.71 -40.02
N LEU A 95 -68.77 -2.87 -40.90
CA LEU A 95 -69.58 -1.85 -41.56
C LEU A 95 -70.54 -2.46 -42.58
N ASN A 96 -70.13 -3.52 -43.28
CA ASN A 96 -71.03 -4.22 -44.20
C ASN A 96 -72.19 -4.91 -43.47
N ILE A 97 -71.94 -5.59 -42.34
CA ILE A 97 -73.05 -6.21 -41.58
C ILE A 97 -74.03 -5.16 -41.06
N ILE A 98 -73.56 -3.99 -40.61
CA ILE A 98 -74.43 -2.87 -40.21
C ILE A 98 -75.23 -2.35 -41.42
N TYR A 99 -74.57 -2.19 -42.57
CA TYR A 99 -75.23 -1.74 -43.79
C TYR A 99 -76.35 -2.68 -44.25
N GLN A 100 -76.09 -4.00 -44.24
CA GLN A 100 -77.05 -5.02 -44.68
C GLN A 100 -78.20 -5.25 -43.70
N SER A 101 -78.12 -4.71 -42.48
CA SER A 101 -79.09 -4.94 -41.40
C SER A 101 -79.91 -3.70 -41.03
N GLY A 102 -80.04 -2.73 -41.95
CA GLY A 102 -80.85 -1.52 -41.75
C GLY A 102 -80.02 -0.24 -41.52
N GLY A 103 -78.70 -0.31 -41.64
CA GLY A 103 -77.83 0.84 -41.41
C GLY A 103 -77.67 1.19 -39.92
N VAL A 104 -76.90 2.23 -39.59
CA VAL A 104 -76.49 2.53 -38.21
C VAL A 104 -77.66 2.80 -37.25
N VAL A 105 -78.79 3.31 -37.75
CA VAL A 105 -79.93 3.71 -36.91
C VAL A 105 -80.78 2.50 -36.51
N ASP A 106 -81.12 1.63 -37.47
CA ASP A 106 -82.05 0.51 -37.24
C ASP A 106 -81.35 -0.82 -36.98
N SER A 107 -80.05 -0.92 -37.28
CA SER A 107 -79.30 -2.17 -37.15
C SER A 107 -79.11 -2.59 -35.70
N THR A 108 -79.37 -3.88 -35.44
CA THR A 108 -79.03 -4.54 -34.17
C THR A 108 -77.51 -4.72 -33.98
N GLN A 109 -76.72 -4.44 -35.02
CA GLN A 109 -75.26 -4.56 -35.07
C GLN A 109 -74.54 -3.23 -34.82
N THR A 110 -75.25 -2.14 -34.50
CA THR A 110 -74.63 -0.83 -34.34
C THR A 110 -73.54 -0.77 -33.25
N TYR A 111 -73.61 -1.63 -32.23
CA TYR A 111 -72.58 -1.72 -31.18
C TYR A 111 -71.21 -2.22 -31.67
N TRP A 112 -71.11 -2.76 -32.88
CA TRP A 112 -69.82 -3.06 -33.50
C TRP A 112 -69.02 -1.78 -33.83
N VAL A 113 -69.68 -0.62 -34.04
CA VAL A 113 -69.01 0.68 -34.26
C VAL A 113 -68.15 1.09 -33.04
N PRO A 114 -68.70 1.22 -31.82
CA PRO A 114 -67.88 1.54 -30.65
C PRO A 114 -66.85 0.45 -30.31
N LEU A 115 -67.14 -0.84 -30.57
CA LEU A 115 -66.13 -1.90 -30.44
C LEU A 115 -64.92 -1.66 -31.35
N LEU A 116 -65.13 -1.29 -32.62
CA LEU A 116 -64.04 -0.98 -33.54
C LEU A 116 -63.18 0.18 -33.02
N VAL A 117 -63.83 1.28 -32.61
CA VAL A 117 -63.12 2.45 -32.06
C VAL A 117 -62.26 2.04 -30.86
N VAL A 118 -62.83 1.29 -29.90
CA VAL A 118 -62.09 0.81 -28.74
C VAL A 118 -60.94 -0.11 -29.15
N ALA A 119 -61.19 -1.07 -30.06
CA ALA A 119 -60.16 -1.99 -30.55
C ALA A 119 -58.98 -1.26 -31.22
N PHE A 120 -59.27 -0.17 -31.95
CA PHE A 120 -58.24 0.64 -32.59
C PHE A 120 -57.34 1.33 -31.57
N PHE A 121 -57.91 1.91 -30.51
CA PHE A 121 -57.13 2.57 -29.45
C PHE A 121 -56.36 1.59 -28.56
N LEU A 122 -56.85 0.36 -28.40
CA LEU A 122 -56.16 -0.67 -27.64
C LEU A 122 -54.97 -1.25 -28.42
N SER A 123 -55.09 -1.40 -29.73
CA SER A 123 -54.09 -2.10 -30.55
C SER A 123 -53.13 -1.15 -31.28
N GLY A 124 -53.60 0.03 -31.69
CA GLY A 124 -52.88 0.96 -32.56
C GLY A 124 -52.04 2.00 -31.82
N THR A 125 -51.19 2.71 -32.57
CA THR A 125 -50.65 3.98 -32.08
C THR A 125 -51.75 5.04 -32.09
N ARG A 126 -51.62 6.09 -31.27
CA ARG A 126 -52.62 7.16 -31.16
C ARG A 126 -53.03 7.72 -32.53
N LEU A 127 -52.07 8.00 -33.41
CA LEU A 127 -52.34 8.55 -34.74
C LEU A 127 -53.11 7.57 -35.63
N ILE A 128 -52.70 6.30 -35.68
CA ILE A 128 -53.37 5.28 -36.48
C ILE A 128 -54.79 5.03 -35.95
N ALA A 129 -54.96 4.98 -34.62
CA ALA A 129 -56.26 4.77 -33.99
C ALA A 129 -57.23 5.92 -34.28
N ILE A 130 -56.77 7.17 -34.22
CA ILE A 130 -57.57 8.34 -34.57
C ILE A 130 -57.97 8.30 -36.06
N ALA A 131 -57.04 7.97 -36.95
CA ALA A 131 -57.31 7.90 -38.39
C ALA A 131 -58.41 6.87 -38.71
N TRP A 132 -58.27 5.63 -38.21
CA TRP A 132 -59.25 4.57 -38.43
C TRP A 132 -60.59 4.83 -37.74
N SER A 133 -60.57 5.41 -36.54
CA SER A 133 -61.80 5.84 -35.87
C SER A 133 -62.52 6.91 -36.69
N GLY A 134 -61.77 7.87 -37.25
CA GLY A 134 -62.31 8.89 -38.15
C GLY A 134 -62.98 8.30 -39.38
N VAL A 135 -62.37 7.27 -40.00
CA VAL A 135 -62.98 6.56 -41.14
C VAL A 135 -64.29 5.88 -40.75
N VAL A 136 -64.30 5.11 -39.66
CA VAL A 136 -65.50 4.40 -39.19
C VAL A 136 -66.60 5.36 -38.78
N ILE A 137 -66.26 6.46 -38.09
CA ILE A 137 -67.21 7.52 -37.71
C ILE A 137 -67.77 8.21 -38.95
N ALA A 138 -66.93 8.54 -39.94
CA ALA A 138 -67.37 9.21 -41.17
C ALA A 138 -68.34 8.33 -41.96
N ILE A 139 -68.05 7.03 -42.11
CA ILE A 139 -68.96 6.09 -42.77
C ILE A 139 -70.26 5.94 -41.96
N SER A 140 -70.17 5.87 -40.64
CA SER A 140 -71.36 5.77 -39.78
C SER A 140 -72.24 7.02 -39.91
N ALA A 141 -71.64 8.21 -39.90
CA ALA A 141 -72.33 9.48 -40.10
C ALA A 141 -72.97 9.58 -41.49
N LEU A 142 -72.30 9.07 -42.53
CA LEU A 142 -72.87 8.99 -43.88
C LEU A 142 -74.11 8.10 -43.91
N MET A 143 -74.06 6.93 -43.27
CA MET A 143 -75.20 6.02 -43.18
C MET A 143 -76.36 6.64 -42.40
N THR A 144 -76.07 7.36 -41.31
CA THR A 144 -77.09 8.12 -40.56
C THR A 144 -77.71 9.22 -41.42
N HIS A 145 -76.91 9.98 -42.17
CA HIS A 145 -77.41 11.00 -43.09
C HIS A 145 -78.33 10.40 -44.16
N GLN A 146 -77.92 9.28 -44.76
CA GLN A 146 -78.73 8.55 -45.75
C GLN A 146 -80.08 8.10 -45.15
N HIS A 147 -80.08 7.53 -43.94
CA HIS A 147 -81.30 7.13 -43.25
C HIS A 147 -82.26 8.31 -43.03
N VAL A 148 -81.75 9.44 -42.49
CA VAL A 148 -82.56 10.65 -42.26
C VAL A 148 -83.05 11.28 -43.56
N SER A 149 -82.34 11.07 -44.66
CA SER A 149 -82.75 11.50 -46.02
C SER A 149 -83.80 10.59 -46.66
N GLY A 150 -84.25 9.53 -45.96
CA GLY A 150 -85.26 8.59 -46.45
C GLY A 150 -84.70 7.46 -47.33
N PHE A 151 -83.39 7.20 -47.31
CA PHE A 151 -82.82 6.04 -47.98
C PHE A 151 -83.16 4.75 -47.23
N GLU A 152 -83.78 3.79 -47.91
CA GLU A 152 -84.08 2.47 -47.35
C GLU A 152 -82.85 1.55 -47.47
N PHE A 153 -82.28 1.18 -46.32
CA PHE A 153 -81.21 0.20 -46.26
C PHE A 153 -81.74 -1.23 -46.46
N PRO A 154 -80.90 -2.16 -46.97
CA PRO A 154 -81.24 -3.57 -46.98
C PRO A 154 -81.60 -4.07 -45.58
N GLN A 155 -82.59 -4.95 -45.49
CA GLN A 155 -82.96 -5.62 -44.25
C GLN A 155 -82.70 -7.13 -44.35
N LEU A 156 -82.13 -7.70 -43.29
CA LEU A 156 -81.90 -9.14 -43.18
C LEU A 156 -83.22 -9.87 -42.94
N VAL A 157 -83.67 -10.62 -43.95
CA VAL A 157 -84.84 -11.49 -43.82
C VAL A 157 -84.42 -12.78 -43.12
N LEU A 158 -84.70 -12.87 -41.83
CA LEU A 158 -84.39 -14.02 -40.98
C LEU A 158 -85.67 -14.65 -40.42
N SER A 159 -85.64 -15.93 -40.09
CA SER A 159 -86.72 -16.55 -39.31
C SER A 159 -86.80 -15.95 -37.91
N GLU A 160 -87.98 -15.93 -37.28
CA GLU A 160 -88.16 -15.31 -35.95
C GLU A 160 -87.17 -15.82 -34.89
N ALA A 161 -86.88 -17.13 -34.90
CA ALA A 161 -85.90 -17.73 -34.00
C ALA A 161 -84.47 -17.22 -34.27
N SER A 162 -84.09 -17.06 -35.54
CA SER A 162 -82.78 -16.56 -35.96
C SER A 162 -82.66 -15.05 -35.72
N GLN A 163 -83.75 -14.31 -35.84
CA GLN A 163 -83.80 -12.88 -35.54
C GLN A 163 -83.62 -12.60 -34.04
N ARG A 164 -84.23 -13.41 -33.16
CA ARG A 164 -83.99 -13.32 -31.70
C ARG A 164 -82.54 -13.59 -31.36
N LEU A 165 -81.96 -14.66 -31.93
CA LEU A 165 -80.54 -14.96 -31.74
C LEU A 165 -79.67 -13.80 -32.24
N GLU A 166 -80.04 -13.19 -33.36
CA GLU A 166 -79.29 -12.07 -33.91
C GLU A 166 -79.34 -10.82 -33.04
N ILE A 167 -80.49 -10.47 -32.47
CA ILE A 167 -80.57 -9.32 -31.55
C ILE A 167 -79.62 -9.53 -30.37
N TRP A 168 -79.62 -10.72 -29.76
CA TRP A 168 -78.73 -11.03 -28.65
C TRP A 168 -77.25 -11.04 -29.07
N SER A 169 -76.91 -11.68 -30.20
CA SER A 169 -75.51 -11.70 -30.66
C SER A 169 -75.03 -10.32 -31.11
N GLY A 170 -75.86 -9.52 -31.77
CA GLY A 170 -75.49 -8.19 -32.26
C GLY A 170 -75.31 -7.15 -31.17
N THR A 171 -76.08 -7.27 -30.08
CA THR A 171 -76.05 -6.31 -28.99
C THR A 171 -75.10 -6.73 -27.87
N VAL A 172 -75.14 -7.98 -27.42
CA VAL A 172 -74.40 -8.43 -26.23
C VAL A 172 -72.98 -8.85 -26.56
N LEU A 173 -72.74 -9.50 -27.71
CA LEU A 173 -71.40 -10.01 -28.05
C LEU A 173 -70.35 -8.89 -28.14
N PRO A 174 -70.60 -7.73 -28.80
CA PRO A 174 -69.63 -6.64 -28.83
C PRO A 174 -69.28 -6.13 -27.43
N LEU A 175 -70.27 -6.02 -26.54
CA LEU A 175 -70.07 -5.55 -25.17
C LEU A 175 -69.19 -6.50 -24.35
N VAL A 176 -69.43 -7.82 -24.48
CA VAL A 176 -68.60 -8.85 -23.83
C VAL A 176 -67.17 -8.80 -24.37
N VAL A 177 -66.99 -8.66 -25.69
CA VAL A 177 -65.65 -8.57 -26.31
C VAL A 177 -64.91 -7.32 -25.85
N ILE A 178 -65.58 -6.16 -25.76
CA ILE A 178 -65.00 -4.93 -25.18
C ILE A 178 -64.53 -5.21 -23.75
N CYS A 179 -65.37 -5.82 -22.91
CA CYS A 179 -65.04 -6.09 -21.51
C CYS A 179 -63.79 -6.97 -21.37
N ILE A 180 -63.71 -8.06 -22.16
CA ILE A 180 -62.54 -8.96 -22.17
C ILE A 180 -61.28 -8.22 -22.62
N ALA A 181 -61.37 -7.45 -23.70
CA ALA A 181 -60.22 -6.70 -24.24
C ALA A 181 -59.73 -5.62 -23.26
N GLN A 182 -60.65 -4.94 -22.59
CA GLN A 182 -60.33 -3.93 -21.56
C GLN A 182 -59.74 -4.58 -20.32
N ALA A 183 -60.27 -5.70 -19.85
CA ALA A 183 -59.71 -6.42 -18.70
C ALA A 183 -58.27 -6.90 -18.97
N PHE A 184 -58.01 -7.43 -20.17
CA PHE A 184 -56.67 -7.82 -20.59
C PHE A 184 -55.71 -6.62 -20.64
N THR A 185 -56.17 -5.49 -21.18
CA THR A 185 -55.34 -4.28 -21.28
C THR A 185 -55.11 -3.62 -19.93
N ALA A 186 -56.12 -3.60 -19.04
CA ALA A 186 -56.00 -3.10 -17.68
C ALA A 186 -54.92 -3.88 -16.92
N LYS A 187 -54.96 -5.21 -16.99
CA LYS A 187 -53.92 -6.05 -16.40
C LYS A 187 -52.52 -5.71 -16.92
N GLN A 188 -52.34 -5.57 -18.24
CA GLN A 188 -51.03 -5.19 -18.80
C GLN A 188 -50.57 -3.81 -18.36
N ARG A 189 -51.50 -2.87 -18.15
CA ARG A 189 -51.20 -1.54 -17.65
C ARG A 189 -50.74 -1.60 -16.19
N ASP A 190 -51.43 -2.38 -15.37
CA ASP A 190 -51.10 -2.55 -13.96
C ASP A 190 -49.72 -3.22 -13.81
N ASP A 191 -49.45 -4.29 -14.57
CA ASP A 191 -48.12 -4.92 -14.64
C ASP A 191 -47.02 -3.91 -15.06
N ALA A 192 -47.32 -3.02 -16.00
CA ALA A 192 -46.37 -2.00 -16.45
C ALA A 192 -46.13 -0.91 -15.39
N ILE A 193 -47.15 -0.54 -14.62
CA ILE A 193 -47.04 0.42 -13.52
C ILE A 193 -46.22 -0.18 -12.38
N GLU A 194 -46.52 -1.41 -11.97
CA GLU A 194 -45.77 -2.12 -10.92
C GLU A 194 -44.28 -2.23 -11.25
N ASN A 195 -43.95 -2.61 -12.49
CA ASN A 195 -42.57 -2.66 -12.94
C ASN A 195 -41.89 -1.28 -12.96
N ALA A 196 -42.62 -0.21 -13.29
CA ALA A 196 -42.08 1.15 -13.28
C ALA A 196 -41.86 1.65 -11.84
N GLU A 197 -42.76 1.34 -10.92
CA GLU A 197 -42.62 1.64 -9.50
C GLU A 197 -41.44 0.88 -8.88
N ALA A 198 -41.29 -0.41 -9.18
CA ALA A 198 -40.14 -1.19 -8.73
C ALA A 198 -38.80 -0.62 -9.22
N ALA A 199 -38.72 -0.26 -10.51
CA ALA A 199 -37.52 0.36 -11.07
C ALA A 199 -37.22 1.75 -10.46
N LYS A 200 -38.26 2.50 -10.09
CA LYS A 200 -38.11 3.77 -9.38
C LYS A 200 -37.55 3.56 -7.98
N VAL A 201 -38.10 2.61 -7.21
CA VAL A 201 -37.61 2.27 -5.87
C VAL A 201 -36.15 1.81 -5.92
N GLU A 202 -35.79 0.96 -6.89
CA GLU A 202 -34.40 0.53 -7.09
C GLU A 202 -33.48 1.73 -7.39
N SER A 203 -33.91 2.63 -8.27
CA SER A 203 -33.15 3.85 -8.60
C SER A 203 -32.94 4.76 -7.38
N GLU A 204 -33.97 4.93 -6.54
CA GLU A 204 -33.87 5.69 -5.29
C GLU A 204 -32.92 5.04 -4.29
N GLN A 205 -32.92 3.70 -4.18
CA GLN A 205 -31.96 2.97 -3.34
C GLN A 205 -30.53 3.13 -3.82
N VAL A 206 -30.29 3.05 -5.14
CA VAL A 206 -28.96 3.27 -5.72
C VAL A 206 -28.51 4.71 -5.47
N ALA A 207 -29.38 5.70 -5.66
CA ALA A 207 -29.07 7.10 -5.36
C ALA A 207 -28.70 7.30 -3.89
N LYS A 208 -29.47 6.70 -2.96
CA LYS A 208 -29.18 6.77 -1.53
C LYS A 208 -27.82 6.14 -1.19
N LYS A 209 -27.53 4.95 -1.72
CA LYS A 209 -26.22 4.29 -1.53
C LYS A 209 -25.08 5.12 -2.12
N ALA A 210 -25.29 5.80 -3.25
CA ALA A 210 -24.30 6.69 -3.82
C ALA A 210 -24.01 7.90 -2.91
N THR A 211 -25.04 8.51 -2.32
CA THR A 211 -24.87 9.59 -1.32
C THR A 211 -24.17 9.10 -0.06
N GLU A 212 -24.53 7.92 0.46
CA GLU A 212 -23.83 7.31 1.61
C GLU A 212 -22.36 7.01 1.27
N GLY A 213 -22.08 6.53 0.06
CA GLY A 213 -20.73 6.31 -0.45
C GLY A 213 -19.92 7.60 -0.63
N GLU A 214 -20.55 8.70 -1.05
CA GLU A 214 -19.93 10.02 -1.13
C GLU A 214 -19.50 10.52 0.25
N LEU A 215 -20.38 10.40 1.25
CA LEU A 215 -20.06 10.78 2.64
C LEU A 215 -18.88 9.96 3.19
N HIS A 216 -18.88 8.65 2.92
CA HIS A 216 -17.77 7.79 3.37
C HIS A 216 -16.46 8.12 2.66
N LEU A 217 -16.48 8.43 1.36
CA LEU A 217 -15.29 8.89 0.63
C LEU A 217 -14.76 10.21 1.18
N ALA A 218 -15.64 11.14 1.57
CA ALA A 218 -15.24 12.39 2.21
C ALA A 218 -14.51 12.15 3.53
N GLU A 219 -14.99 11.20 4.36
CA GLU A 219 -14.33 10.79 5.59
C GLU A 219 -12.93 10.18 5.34
N VAL A 220 -12.83 9.25 4.37
CA VAL A 220 -11.56 8.64 3.98
C VAL A 220 -10.56 9.68 3.47
N LEU A 221 -11.03 10.65 2.68
CA LEU A 221 -10.19 11.73 2.16
C LEU A 221 -9.67 12.64 3.29
N GLU A 222 -10.51 12.98 4.26
CA GLU A 222 -10.11 13.76 5.43
C GLU A 222 -9.06 13.01 6.26
N GLN A 223 -9.25 11.70 6.47
CA GLN A 223 -8.28 10.88 7.18
C GLN A 223 -6.95 10.76 6.43
N ALA A 224 -6.98 10.64 5.09
CA ALA A 224 -5.78 10.66 4.27
C ALA A 224 -5.04 12.01 4.35
N ASN A 225 -5.77 13.12 4.43
CA ASN A 225 -5.22 14.45 4.63
C ASN A 225 -4.53 14.56 6.01
N LEU A 226 -5.19 14.11 7.08
CA LEU A 226 -4.61 14.07 8.43
C LEU A 226 -3.32 13.22 8.47
N ASN A 227 -3.34 12.03 7.88
CA ASN A 227 -2.16 11.17 7.79
C ASN A 227 -1.02 11.85 7.00
N SER A 228 -1.34 12.61 5.95
CA SER A 228 -0.34 13.36 5.18
C SER A 228 0.30 14.49 6.01
N ILE A 229 -0.48 15.16 6.86
CA ILE A 229 0.03 16.15 7.81
C ILE A 229 0.95 15.50 8.84
N GLU A 230 0.56 14.35 9.40
CA GLU A 230 1.38 13.60 10.35
C GLU A 230 2.69 13.13 9.71
N LEU A 231 2.64 12.56 8.51
CA LEU A 231 3.82 12.13 7.77
C LEU A 231 4.79 13.29 7.49
N LYS A 232 4.25 14.48 7.19
CA LYS A 232 5.05 15.70 7.04
C LYS A 232 5.75 16.08 8.34
N SER A 233 5.06 16.00 9.47
CA SER A 233 5.64 16.24 10.80
C SER A 233 6.77 15.25 11.11
N VAL A 234 6.54 13.96 10.87
CA VAL A 234 7.57 12.92 11.01
C VAL A 234 8.78 13.19 10.12
N SER A 235 8.55 13.63 8.87
CA SER A 235 9.64 13.98 7.95
C SER A 235 10.46 15.17 8.45
N GLN A 236 9.83 16.17 9.06
CA GLN A 236 10.52 17.30 9.69
C GLN A 236 11.35 16.87 10.90
N ALA A 237 10.79 16.02 11.76
CA ALA A 237 11.51 15.47 12.92
C ALA A 237 12.72 14.61 12.48
N LEU A 238 12.59 13.86 11.38
CA LEU A 238 13.69 13.08 10.82
C LEU A 238 14.79 13.99 10.26
N ASP A 239 14.44 15.10 9.60
CA ASP A 239 15.40 16.09 9.09
C ASP A 239 16.19 16.75 10.24
N GLU A 240 15.50 17.15 11.31
CA GLU A 240 16.13 17.66 12.53
C GLU A 240 17.08 16.63 13.17
N GLN A 241 16.62 15.37 13.31
CA GLN A 241 17.47 14.29 13.82
C GLN A 241 18.68 14.04 12.91
N SER A 242 18.52 14.08 11.60
CA SER A 242 19.62 13.92 10.65
C SER A 242 20.65 15.04 10.79
N SER A 243 20.20 16.28 10.98
CA SER A 243 21.10 17.42 11.23
C SER A 243 21.86 17.27 12.54
N GLN A 244 21.20 16.83 13.62
CA GLN A 244 21.86 16.57 14.90
C GLN A 244 22.88 15.44 14.79
N LEU A 245 22.58 14.40 14.02
CA LEU A 245 23.49 13.28 13.79
C LEU A 245 24.73 13.71 13.00
N ASP A 246 24.58 14.60 12.01
CA ASP A 246 25.70 15.18 11.27
C ASP A 246 26.63 16.00 12.19
N GLU A 247 26.06 16.83 13.07
CA GLU A 247 26.84 17.55 14.10
C GLU A 247 27.59 16.61 15.04
N GLN A 248 26.94 15.53 15.51
CA GLN A 248 27.57 14.53 16.37
C GLN A 248 28.71 13.79 15.67
N VAL A 249 28.52 13.41 14.40
CA VAL A 249 29.57 12.76 13.60
C VAL A 249 30.76 13.70 13.43
N ASN A 250 30.50 14.98 13.18
CA ASN A 250 31.57 15.98 13.03
C ASN A 250 32.35 16.18 14.34
N ALA A 251 31.66 16.27 15.48
CA ALA A 251 32.29 16.32 16.80
C ALA A 251 33.10 15.06 17.12
N LEU A 252 32.60 13.88 16.73
CA LEU A 252 33.29 12.61 16.91
C LEU A 252 34.54 12.51 16.03
N ASN A 253 34.51 13.08 14.83
CA ASN A 253 35.68 13.19 13.94
C ASN A 253 36.77 14.07 14.57
N VAL A 254 36.43 15.25 15.08
CA VAL A 254 37.36 16.14 15.80
C VAL A 254 37.95 15.46 17.03
N ASN A 255 37.13 14.76 17.82
CA ASN A 255 37.62 13.98 18.96
C ASN A 255 38.56 12.84 18.54
N SER A 256 38.29 12.19 17.41
CA SER A 256 39.16 11.13 16.87
C SER A 256 40.51 11.68 16.41
N GLU A 257 40.53 12.86 15.80
CA GLU A 257 41.77 13.56 15.43
C GLU A 257 42.59 13.95 16.66
N SER A 258 41.93 14.47 17.71
CA SER A 258 42.56 14.77 18.99
C SER A 258 43.12 13.51 19.67
N GLN A 259 42.38 12.40 19.65
CA GLN A 259 42.86 11.11 20.17
C GLN A 259 44.04 10.56 19.37
N ALA A 260 44.03 10.68 18.04
CA ALA A 260 45.15 10.28 17.21
C ALA A 260 46.41 11.11 17.53
N SER A 261 46.26 12.42 17.68
CA SER A 261 47.36 13.30 18.09
C SER A 261 47.90 12.94 19.49
N ALA A 262 47.02 12.69 20.45
CA ALA A 262 47.41 12.26 21.80
C ALA A 262 48.15 10.91 21.78
N ALA A 263 47.71 9.96 20.95
CA ALA A 263 48.38 8.69 20.78
C ALA A 263 49.78 8.85 20.16
N GLU A 264 49.94 9.77 19.20
CA GLU A 264 51.22 10.08 18.57
C GLU A 264 52.21 10.72 19.56
N GLN A 265 51.74 11.66 20.38
CA GLN A 265 52.51 12.23 21.50
C GLN A 265 52.89 11.17 22.53
N MET A 266 51.96 10.29 22.91
CA MET A 266 52.25 9.17 23.80
C MET A 266 53.32 8.24 23.20
N SER A 267 53.24 7.93 21.91
CA SER A 267 54.23 7.09 21.24
C SER A 267 55.63 7.73 21.29
N GLN A 268 55.74 9.04 21.06
CA GLN A 268 57.00 9.77 21.19
C GLN A 268 57.52 9.75 22.64
N GLN A 269 56.65 9.96 23.62
CA GLN A 269 57.01 9.92 25.04
C GLN A 269 57.51 8.54 25.47
N VAL A 270 56.85 7.46 25.02
CA VAL A 270 57.28 6.08 25.28
C VAL A 270 58.65 5.82 24.64
N HIS A 271 58.89 6.33 23.42
CA HIS A 271 60.18 6.21 22.74
C HIS A 271 61.31 6.94 23.49
N HIS A 272 61.05 8.16 23.97
CA HIS A 272 61.99 8.90 24.82
C HIS A 272 62.27 8.16 26.13
N MET A 273 61.24 7.61 26.77
CA MET A 273 61.39 6.85 28.01
C MET A 273 62.23 5.57 27.80
N ALA A 274 62.04 4.86 26.69
CA ALA A 274 62.87 3.70 26.35
C ALA A 274 64.35 4.08 26.17
N THR A 275 64.62 5.19 25.50
CA THR A 275 65.99 5.71 25.31
C THR A 275 66.63 6.12 26.64
N GLY A 276 65.89 6.80 27.52
CA GLY A 276 66.38 7.17 28.85
C GLY A 276 66.64 5.97 29.77
N ILE A 277 65.86 4.88 29.62
CA ILE A 277 66.13 3.61 30.31
C ILE A 277 67.42 2.96 29.80
N GLU A 278 67.67 2.98 28.49
CA GLU A 278 68.92 2.48 27.89
C GLU A 278 70.14 3.24 28.45
N GLU A 279 70.09 4.58 28.47
CA GLU A 279 71.14 5.43 29.05
C GLU A 279 71.34 5.16 30.55
N SER A 280 70.25 5.01 31.29
CA SER A 280 70.30 4.67 32.72
C SER A 280 70.95 3.30 32.96
N SER A 281 70.65 2.30 32.11
CA SER A 281 71.27 0.98 32.19
C SER A 281 72.78 1.06 31.93
N LYS A 282 73.20 1.87 30.95
CA LYS A 282 74.63 2.09 30.66
C LYS A 282 75.34 2.77 31.83
N PHE A 283 74.72 3.79 32.42
CA PHE A 283 75.25 4.48 33.59
C PHE A 283 75.40 3.54 34.80
N VAL A 284 74.43 2.63 35.02
CA VAL A 284 74.52 1.62 36.09
C VAL A 284 75.68 0.65 35.85
N GLU A 285 75.96 0.24 34.60
CA GLU A 285 77.10 -0.63 34.30
C GLU A 285 78.44 0.10 34.50
N GLU A 286 78.56 1.37 34.07
CA GLU A 286 79.74 2.19 34.35
C GLU A 286 79.96 2.40 35.86
N LEU A 287 78.87 2.58 36.63
CA LEU A 287 78.92 2.69 38.08
C LEU A 287 79.42 1.38 38.72
N ARG A 288 78.98 0.23 38.20
CA ARG A 288 79.41 -1.09 38.65
C ARG A 288 80.90 -1.29 38.42
N GLU A 289 81.39 -0.95 37.23
CA GLU A 289 82.82 -1.02 36.88
C GLU A 289 83.69 -0.15 37.79
N LYS A 290 83.30 1.12 38.01
CA LYS A 290 84.02 2.00 38.94
C LYS A 290 84.02 1.48 40.39
N SER A 291 82.93 0.85 40.82
CA SER A 291 82.85 0.29 42.16
C SER A 291 83.80 -0.91 42.33
N GLU A 292 84.00 -1.71 41.28
CA GLU A 292 84.97 -2.81 41.24
C GLU A 292 86.41 -2.29 41.33
N ASP A 293 86.73 -1.24 40.57
CA ASP A 293 88.05 -0.58 40.61
C ASP A 293 88.38 -0.04 42.00
N VAL A 294 87.40 0.62 42.66
CA VAL A 294 87.57 1.13 44.02
C VAL A 294 87.78 -0.04 45.01
N HIS A 295 87.11 -1.17 44.80
CA HIS A 295 87.29 -2.36 45.64
C HIS A 295 88.72 -2.92 45.53
N GLN A 296 89.23 -3.11 44.30
CA GLN A 296 90.61 -3.56 44.07
C GLN A 296 91.64 -2.58 44.64
N GLN A 297 91.40 -1.27 44.50
CA GLN A 297 92.29 -0.25 45.04
C GLN A 297 92.34 -0.29 46.57
N ALA A 298 91.19 -0.51 47.22
CA ALA A 298 91.11 -0.67 48.67
C ALA A 298 91.83 -1.94 49.16
N GLU A 299 91.69 -3.05 48.44
CA GLU A 299 92.37 -4.31 48.74
C GLU A 299 93.91 -4.15 48.67
N LYS A 300 94.41 -3.53 47.59
CA LYS A 300 95.83 -3.21 47.43
C LYS A 300 96.36 -2.24 48.49
N SER A 301 95.54 -1.27 48.90
CA SER A 301 95.88 -0.38 50.02
C SER A 301 95.99 -1.13 51.35
N SER A 302 95.17 -2.17 51.58
CA SER A 302 95.26 -3.01 52.78
C SER A 302 96.56 -3.81 52.81
N GLU A 303 96.97 -4.39 51.68
CA GLU A 303 98.22 -5.15 51.55
C GLU A 303 99.46 -4.27 51.87
N LEU A 304 99.52 -3.06 51.29
CA LEU A 304 100.62 -2.11 51.55
C LEU A 304 100.69 -1.64 53.02
N LEU A 305 99.54 -1.57 53.70
CA LEU A 305 99.50 -1.23 55.13
C LEU A 305 100.01 -2.39 55.99
N GLU A 306 99.75 -3.64 55.60
CA GLU A 306 100.29 -4.82 56.28
C GLU A 306 101.82 -4.89 56.14
N ASP A 307 102.35 -4.67 54.93
CA ASP A 307 103.79 -4.55 54.67
C ASP A 307 104.44 -3.44 55.50
N SER A 308 103.80 -2.26 55.58
CA SER A 308 104.29 -1.15 56.41
C SER A 308 104.32 -1.51 57.89
N THR A 309 103.33 -2.25 58.38
CA THR A 309 103.27 -2.70 59.78
C THR A 309 104.39 -3.69 60.09
N GLN A 310 104.70 -4.59 59.15
CA GLN A 310 105.81 -5.52 59.26
C GLN A 310 107.17 -4.82 59.27
N ALA A 311 107.37 -3.81 58.41
CA ALA A 311 108.60 -3.01 58.40
C ALA A 311 108.80 -2.24 59.71
N ILE A 312 107.74 -1.66 60.27
CA ILE A 312 107.78 -1.02 61.60
C ILE A 312 108.18 -2.02 62.69
N GLY A 313 107.70 -3.26 62.62
CA GLY A 313 108.12 -4.33 63.54
C GLY A 313 109.63 -4.59 63.51
N GLN A 314 110.23 -4.66 62.31
CA GLN A 314 111.68 -4.85 62.15
C GLN A 314 112.51 -3.69 62.72
N ILE A 315 112.02 -2.45 62.60
CA ILE A 315 112.67 -1.26 63.16
C ILE A 315 112.75 -1.35 64.69
N ILE A 316 111.67 -1.79 65.35
CA ILE A 316 111.63 -1.91 66.82
C ILE A 316 112.67 -2.93 67.30
N THR A 317 112.77 -4.09 66.66
CA THR A 317 113.75 -5.12 67.03
C THR A 317 115.19 -4.64 66.86
N SER A 318 115.48 -3.92 65.76
CA SER A 318 116.80 -3.35 65.54
C SER A 318 117.17 -2.28 66.58
N HIS A 319 116.18 -1.54 67.09
CA HIS A 319 116.40 -0.52 68.12
C HIS A 319 116.79 -1.14 69.48
N GLU A 320 116.20 -2.28 69.86
CA GLU A 320 116.56 -3.00 71.10
C GLU A 320 118.00 -3.52 71.10
N GLU A 321 118.51 -3.99 69.96
CA GLU A 321 119.91 -4.43 69.84
C GLU A 321 120.91 -3.28 70.03
N ILE A 322 120.60 -2.10 69.47
CA ILE A 322 121.44 -0.90 69.62
C ILE A 322 121.57 -0.49 71.09
N MET A 323 120.47 -0.56 71.86
CA MET A 323 120.48 -0.21 73.29
C MET A 323 121.40 -1.13 74.11
N LYS A 324 121.44 -2.44 73.80
CA LYS A 324 122.38 -3.38 74.45
C LYS A 324 123.85 -3.02 74.19
N VAL A 325 124.18 -2.55 72.99
CA VAL A 325 125.54 -2.13 72.64
C VAL A 325 125.93 -0.85 73.38
N ALA A 326 125.00 0.09 73.53
CA ALA A 326 125.22 1.34 74.25
C ALA A 326 125.52 1.15 75.75
N ASP A 327 124.84 0.21 76.41
CA ASP A 327 125.13 -0.14 77.82
C ASP A 327 126.54 -0.71 78.01
N LEU A 328 127.02 -1.50 77.04
CA LEU A 328 128.38 -2.06 77.08
C LEU A 328 129.44 -0.95 76.99
N ILE A 329 129.24 0.06 76.14
CA ILE A 329 130.15 1.20 75.98
C ILE A 329 130.26 2.01 77.28
N THR A 330 129.14 2.20 77.99
CA THR A 330 129.10 2.94 79.26
C THR A 330 129.98 2.27 80.33
N SER A 331 129.95 0.93 80.41
CA SER A 331 130.78 0.18 81.35
C SER A 331 132.30 0.28 81.09
N VAL A 332 132.71 0.43 79.82
CA VAL A 332 134.12 0.57 79.43
C VAL A 332 134.67 1.96 79.77
N ALA A 333 133.83 3.00 79.74
CA ALA A 333 134.22 4.38 80.04
C ALA A 333 134.59 4.58 81.53
N GLU A 334 133.84 3.98 82.47
CA GLU A 334 134.11 4.10 83.92
C GLU A 334 135.44 3.44 84.33
N ALA A 335 135.79 2.29 83.73
CA ALA A 335 137.05 1.59 84.02
C ALA A 335 138.28 2.42 83.62
N ASN A 336 138.18 3.21 82.54
CA ASN A 336 139.29 4.00 82.02
C ASN A 336 139.57 5.27 82.85
N GLN A 337 138.54 5.81 83.50
CA GLN A 337 138.67 7.03 84.32
C GLN A 337 139.42 6.79 85.64
N LEU A 338 139.30 5.61 86.25
CA LEU A 338 140.01 5.24 87.48
C LEU A 338 141.51 4.98 87.27
N ALA A 339 141.94 4.57 86.07
CA ALA A 339 143.35 4.36 85.75
C ALA A 339 144.13 5.69 85.64
N GLY A 340 143.48 6.74 85.14
CA GLY A 340 144.08 8.08 84.99
C GLY A 340 144.46 8.75 86.32
N PHE A 341 143.66 8.57 87.37
CA PHE A 341 143.86 9.26 88.65
C PHE A 341 145.08 8.74 89.45
N LYS A 342 145.41 7.44 89.35
CA LYS A 342 146.57 6.85 90.05
C LYS A 342 147.92 7.25 89.43
N CYS A 343 147.95 7.63 88.15
CA CYS A 343 149.18 8.03 87.47
C CYS A 343 149.62 9.46 87.82
N GLY A 344 148.67 10.34 88.18
CA GLY A 344 148.95 11.73 88.56
C GLY A 344 149.68 11.89 89.90
N ASN A 345 149.32 11.11 90.93
CA ASN A 345 149.81 11.37 92.29
C ASN A 345 151.22 10.82 92.59
N ARG A 346 151.77 9.91 91.78
CA ARG A 346 153.14 9.37 91.99
C ARG A 346 154.26 10.26 91.42
N SER A 347 153.92 11.27 90.63
CA SER A 347 154.87 12.13 89.91
C SER A 347 155.28 13.39 90.67
N GLY A 348 154.71 13.66 91.85
CA GLY A 348 155.04 14.82 92.69
C GLY A 348 156.23 14.62 93.66
N ALA A 349 156.83 13.42 93.72
CA ALA A 349 157.76 13.04 94.79
C ALA A 349 159.25 12.85 94.39
N SER A 350 159.70 13.25 93.18
CA SER A 350 161.14 13.12 92.83
C SER A 350 161.71 14.36 92.10
N ARG A 351 162.88 14.81 92.57
CA ARG A 351 163.57 16.04 92.15
C ARG A 351 164.61 15.69 91.07
N ARG A 352 164.50 16.34 89.91
CA ARG A 352 165.51 16.54 88.85
C ARG A 352 166.33 15.31 88.39
N SER A 353 165.75 14.55 87.46
CA SER A 353 166.32 14.28 86.12
C SER A 353 165.28 13.49 85.30
N GLY A 354 165.21 13.76 83.98
CA GLY A 354 164.57 12.84 83.03
C GLY A 354 163.19 13.24 82.50
N GLN A 355 163.12 14.34 81.76
CA GLN A 355 162.10 14.57 80.72
C GLN A 355 162.05 13.35 79.78
N ARG A 356 160.95 12.57 79.77
CA ARG A 356 160.49 11.78 78.59
C ARG A 356 159.12 11.08 78.71
N PHE A 357 158.42 11.09 79.85
CA PHE A 357 157.17 10.31 79.98
C PHE A 357 155.85 11.05 79.71
N CYS A 358 155.88 12.35 79.38
CA CYS A 358 154.67 13.14 79.09
C CYS A 358 154.64 13.63 77.64
N CYS A 359 154.47 12.73 76.68
CA CYS A 359 154.07 13.06 75.31
C CYS A 359 153.16 11.95 74.79
N GLY A 360 151.86 12.22 74.80
CA GLY A 360 150.82 11.33 74.26
C GLY A 360 149.48 12.06 74.08
N CYS A 361 149.20 13.08 74.89
CA CYS A 361 148.02 13.94 74.72
C CYS A 361 148.28 15.10 73.76
N ARG A 362 148.46 14.82 72.46
CA ARG A 362 148.22 15.80 71.39
C ARG A 362 148.22 15.13 70.02
N ALA A 363 147.03 14.83 69.51
CA ALA A 363 146.63 15.01 68.11
C ALA A 363 145.30 14.30 67.87
N SER A 364 144.22 15.06 67.68
CA SER A 364 143.40 15.00 66.46
C SER A 364 142.10 15.75 66.73
N THR A 365 142.09 17.02 66.31
CA THR A 365 140.90 17.82 66.12
C THR A 365 140.97 18.25 64.66
N ARG A 366 140.26 17.56 63.76
CA ARG A 366 139.91 18.04 62.41
C ARG A 366 138.98 17.09 61.65
N ALA A 367 138.10 17.71 60.86
CA ALA A 367 137.11 17.20 59.89
C ALA A 367 135.73 16.82 60.51
N ILE A 368 134.68 17.66 60.49
CA ILE A 368 134.00 18.38 59.38
C ILE A 368 133.37 17.35 58.42
N CYS A 369 132.07 17.05 58.60
CA CYS A 369 130.91 17.63 57.89
C CYS A 369 130.94 17.37 56.39
N GLU A 370 130.09 16.45 55.94
CA GLU A 370 129.20 16.56 54.78
C GLU A 370 128.07 15.53 55.01
N GLU A 371 126.85 15.93 54.64
CA GLU A 371 125.57 15.21 54.82
C GLU A 371 125.51 13.82 54.17
#